data_AF-A0A2I0HFB4-F1
#
_entry.id   AF-A0A2I0HFB4-F1
#
_cell.length_a   1.000
_cell.length_b   1.000
_cell.length_c   1.000
_cell.angle_alpha   90.00
_cell.angle_beta   90.00
_cell.angle_gamma   90.00
#
_symmetry.space_group_name_H-M   'P 1'
#
loop_
_entity.id
_entity.type
_entity.pdbx_description
1 polymer ?
#
loop_
_entity_poly.entity_id
_entity_poly.type
_entity_poly.pdbx_seq_one_letter_code
_entity_poly.pdbx_strand_id
1 'polypeptide(L)'
;MGLSEETRSEIVFFDVETTVPTRPGQGHAILEFGAILVCPRKLVELRCYSTLVRPSDISLISSLSVRCNGITPDNVSSAPTFGEIADEVYDILH
;
A
#
# COMPACT_ATOMS: atom_id res chain seq x y z
N MET A 1 -9.67 -33.24 13.23
CA MET A 1 -9.38 -32.96 11.81
C MET A 1 -8.91 -31.52 11.74
N GLY A 2 -7.61 -31.29 11.94
CA GLY A 2 -7.03 -29.96 11.69
C GLY A 2 -6.71 -29.91 10.21
N LEU A 3 -7.41 -29.07 9.45
CA LEU A 3 -7.03 -28.79 8.07
C LEU A 3 -5.59 -28.28 8.13
N SER A 4 -4.70 -28.98 7.43
CA SER A 4 -3.36 -28.50 7.10
C SER A 4 -3.46 -27.04 6.68
N GLU A 5 -2.56 -26.19 7.17
CA GLU A 5 -2.26 -24.91 6.55
C GLU A 5 -1.95 -25.20 5.08
N GLU A 6 -2.98 -25.14 4.24
CA GLU A 6 -2.84 -25.15 2.80
C GLU A 6 -2.13 -23.84 2.53
N THR A 7 -0.80 -23.92 2.38
CA THR A 7 0.04 -22.78 2.02
C THR A 7 -0.67 -22.05 0.89
N ARG A 8 -1.26 -20.89 1.20
CA ARG A 8 -2.05 -20.12 0.25
C ARG A 8 -1.16 -19.93 -0.98
N SER A 9 -1.50 -20.62 -2.06
CA SER A 9 -0.65 -20.64 -3.26
C SER A 9 -0.87 -19.40 -4.14
N GLU A 10 -1.45 -18.33 -3.58
CA GLU A 10 -1.78 -17.12 -4.30
C GLU A 10 -0.51 -16.28 -4.52
N ILE A 11 -0.45 -15.57 -5.65
CA ILE A 11 0.59 -14.58 -5.89
C ILE A 11 0.04 -13.24 -5.44
N VAL A 12 0.75 -12.56 -4.55
CA VAL A 12 0.40 -11.20 -4.14
C VAL A 12 1.34 -10.22 -4.81
N PHE A 13 0.79 -9.25 -5.54
CA PHE A 13 1.54 -8.09 -6.00
C PHE A 13 1.22 -6.92 -5.09
N PHE A 14 2.25 -6.31 -4.52
CA PHE A 14 2.14 -5.04 -3.83
C PHE A 14 2.60 -3.93 -4.76
N ASP A 15 1.87 -2.83 -4.73
CA ASP A 15 2.24 -1.58 -5.37
C ASP A 15 2.04 -0.44 -4.38
N VAL A 16 3.04 0.43 -4.24
CA VAL A 16 3.03 1.47 -3.22
C VAL A 16 3.36 2.81 -3.84
N GLU A 17 2.49 3.78 -3.60
CA GLU A 17 2.76 5.17 -3.96
C GLU A 17 3.40 5.87 -2.77
N THR A 18 4.40 6.71 -3.04
CA THR A 18 5.14 7.41 -2.00
C THR A 18 5.26 8.90 -2.27
N THR A 19 5.60 9.66 -1.24
CA THR A 19 6.13 11.02 -1.41
C THR A 19 7.39 10.96 -2.26
N VAL A 20 7.58 11.94 -3.14
CA VAL A 20 8.79 12.10 -3.93
C VAL A 20 9.76 13.05 -3.18
N PRO A 21 10.94 12.57 -2.75
CA PRO A 21 11.95 13.40 -2.11
C PRO A 21 12.37 14.56 -3.00
N THR A 22 12.52 15.74 -2.40
CA THR A 22 12.97 16.95 -3.11
C THR A 22 14.39 17.36 -2.72
N ARG A 23 14.98 16.67 -1.75
CA ARG A 23 16.31 16.96 -1.19
C ARG A 23 17.08 15.66 -0.95
N PRO A 24 18.42 15.66 -1.10
CA PRO A 24 19.24 14.53 -0.71
C PRO A 24 19.02 14.15 0.76
N GLY A 25 18.87 12.85 1.03
CA GLY A 25 18.64 12.32 2.38
C GLY A 25 17.20 12.43 2.90
N GLN A 26 16.27 13.05 2.16
CA GLN A 26 14.85 13.00 2.48
C GLN A 26 14.32 11.59 2.15
N GLY A 27 13.69 10.95 3.12
CA GLY A 27 13.08 9.63 2.96
C GLY A 27 11.75 9.66 2.19
N HIS A 28 11.20 8.48 1.95
CA HIS A 28 9.88 8.28 1.35
C HIS A 28 8.85 7.94 2.44
N ALA A 29 7.68 8.55 2.35
CA ALA A 29 6.51 8.14 3.12
C ALA A 29 5.48 7.50 2.19
N ILE A 30 4.86 6.40 2.61
CA ILE A 30 3.80 5.71 1.87
C ILE A 30 2.53 6.59 1.88
N LEU A 31 1.93 6.77 0.72
CA LEU A 31 0.71 7.54 0.48
C LEU A 31 -0.45 6.68 -0.03
N GLU A 32 -0.15 5.55 -0.68
CA GLU A 32 -1.12 4.52 -1.04
C GLU A 32 -0.46 3.15 -0.89
N PHE A 33 -1.24 2.18 -0.44
CA PHE A 33 -0.84 0.78 -0.39
C PHE A 33 -1.84 -0.07 -1.16
N GLY A 34 -1.43 -0.54 -2.33
CA GLY A 34 -2.18 -1.44 -3.19
C GLY A 34 -1.68 -2.87 -3.08
N ALA A 35 -2.61 -3.82 -3.14
CA ALA A 35 -2.32 -5.23 -3.32
C ALA A 35 -3.33 -5.89 -4.25
N ILE A 36 -2.85 -6.81 -5.10
CA ILE A 36 -3.72 -7.74 -5.82
C ILE A 36 -3.29 -9.19 -5.56
N LEU A 37 -4.27 -10.04 -5.28
CA LEU A 37 -4.09 -11.47 -5.09
C LEU A 37 -4.47 -12.16 -6.40
N VAL A 38 -3.60 -13.03 -6.89
CA VAL A 38 -3.72 -13.62 -8.22
C VAL A 38 -3.62 -15.14 -8.13
N CYS A 39 -4.51 -15.82 -8.86
CA CYS A 39 -4.42 -17.27 -9.03
C CYS A 39 -3.18 -17.62 -9.86
N PRO A 40 -2.20 -18.37 -9.35
CA PRO A 40 -0.95 -18.64 -10.08
C PRO A 40 -1.17 -19.46 -11.36
N ARG A 41 -2.25 -20.24 -11.43
CA ARG A 41 -2.53 -21.14 -12.57
C ARG A 41 -3.33 -20.48 -13.68
N LYS A 42 -4.22 -19.55 -13.30
CA LYS A 42 -5.16 -18.90 -14.23
C LYS A 42 -4.77 -17.46 -14.55
N LEU A 43 -3.89 -16.85 -13.75
CA LEU A 43 -3.48 -15.44 -13.83
C LEU A 43 -4.66 -14.48 -13.83
N VAL A 44 -5.68 -14.81 -13.04
CA VAL A 44 -6.84 -13.95 -12.81
C VAL A 44 -6.75 -13.35 -11.41
N GLU A 45 -7.18 -12.10 -11.29
CA GLU A 45 -7.37 -11.44 -10.00
C GLU A 45 -8.41 -12.20 -9.17
N LEU A 46 -8.07 -12.48 -7.92
CA LEU A 46 -8.92 -13.12 -6.93
C LEU A 46 -9.50 -12.10 -5.96
N ARG A 47 -8.67 -11.13 -5.55
CA ARG A 47 -9.00 -10.05 -4.63
C ARG A 47 -8.07 -8.87 -4.90
N CYS A 48 -8.58 -7.67 -4.68
CA CYS A 48 -7.77 -6.46 -4.57
C CYS A 48 -7.91 -5.83 -3.19
N TYR A 49 -6.89 -5.09 -2.80
CA TYR A 49 -6.84 -4.22 -1.65
C TYR A 49 -6.18 -2.92 -2.12
N SER A 50 -6.76 -1.77 -1.75
CA SER A 50 -6.16 -0.48 -2.03
C SER A 50 -6.67 0.48 -0.97
N THR A 51 -5.73 1.21 -0.37
CA THR A 51 -6.06 2.26 0.60
C THR A 51 -5.05 3.38 0.52
N LEU A 52 -5.53 4.60 0.72
CA LEU A 52 -4.66 5.73 1.00
C LEU A 52 -4.05 5.59 2.39
N VAL A 53 -2.85 6.13 2.55
CA VAL A 53 -2.10 6.08 3.80
C VAL A 53 -1.72 7.50 4.21
N ARG A 54 -2.07 7.86 5.44
CA ARG A 54 -1.66 9.13 6.04
C ARG A 54 -0.21 9.02 6.51
N PRO A 55 0.72 9.82 5.96
CA PRO A 55 2.10 9.84 6.43
C PRO A 55 2.16 10.48 7.83
N SER A 56 3.25 10.21 8.57
CA SER A 56 3.48 10.84 9.88
C SER A 56 3.65 12.36 9.79
N ASP A 57 4.08 12.86 8.63
CA ASP A 57 4.20 14.27 8.31
C ASP A 57 3.61 14.56 6.92
N ILE A 58 2.45 15.20 6.92
CA ILE A 58 1.70 15.57 5.70
C ILE A 58 2.46 16.62 4.87
N SER A 59 3.33 17.42 5.48
CA SER A 59 4.10 18.46 4.78
C SER A 59 5.12 17.87 3.79
N LEU A 60 5.39 16.56 3.86
CA LEU A 60 6.24 15.84 2.92
C LEU A 60 5.60 15.68 1.53
N ILE A 61 4.28 15.86 1.41
CA ILE A 61 3.56 15.80 0.14
C ILE A 61 3.83 17.07 -0.65
N SER A 62 4.89 17.01 -1.47
CA SER A 62 5.30 18.09 -2.36
C SER A 62 4.42 18.17 -3.61
N SER A 63 4.44 19.31 -4.30
CA SER A 63 3.81 19.45 -5.63
C SER A 63 4.36 18.45 -6.65
N LEU A 64 5.61 18.00 -6.49
CA LEU A 64 6.18 16.93 -7.29
C LEU A 64 5.50 15.59 -7.02
N SER A 65 5.25 15.26 -5.75
CA SER A 65 4.51 14.05 -5.36
C SER A 65 3.12 14.05 -5.97
N VAL A 66 2.38 15.14 -5.79
CA VAL A 66 1.02 15.30 -6.36
C VAL A 66 1.03 15.15 -7.88
N ARG A 67 2.04 15.67 -8.58
CA ARG A 67 2.14 15.51 -10.03
C ARG A 67 2.42 14.06 -10.46
N CYS A 68 3.15 13.31 -9.64
CA CYS A 68 3.53 11.93 -9.95
C CYS A 68 2.39 10.95 -9.74
N ASN A 69 1.60 11.09 -8.67
CA ASN A 69 0.56 10.11 -8.30
C ASN A 69 -0.85 10.69 -8.08
N GLY A 70 -1.02 12.02 -8.15
CA GLY A 70 -2.31 12.67 -7.95
C GLY A 70 -2.77 12.79 -6.50
N ILE A 71 -2.00 12.30 -5.53
CA ILE A 71 -2.39 12.26 -4.11
C ILE A 71 -2.08 13.60 -3.44
N THR A 72 -3.13 14.30 -3.00
CA THR A 72 -3.03 15.59 -2.29
C THR A 72 -3.04 15.40 -0.76
N PRO A 73 -2.58 16.40 0.01
CA PRO A 73 -2.71 16.41 1.47
C PRO A 73 -4.13 16.13 1.98
N ASP A 74 -5.14 16.68 1.31
CA ASP A 74 -6.54 16.52 1.70
C ASP A 74 -7.02 15.08 1.51
N ASN A 75 -6.55 14.40 0.46
CA ASN A 75 -6.90 12.99 0.21
C ASN A 75 -6.49 12.07 1.37
N VAL A 76 -5.33 12.34 1.97
CA VAL A 76 -4.79 11.49 3.05
C VAL A 76 -5.10 12.00 4.46
N SER A 77 -5.72 13.17 4.59
CA SER A 77 -5.98 13.81 5.90
C SER A 77 -6.78 12.92 6.86
N SER A 78 -7.77 12.20 6.32
CA SER A 78 -8.64 11.26 7.04
C SER A 78 -8.30 9.79 6.79
N ALA A 79 -7.24 9.51 6.01
CA ALA A 79 -6.77 8.16 5.75
C ALA A 79 -6.14 7.52 7.00
N PRO A 80 -6.13 6.18 7.10
CA PRO A 80 -5.41 5.48 8.16
C PRO A 80 -3.90 5.69 8.02
N THR A 81 -3.18 5.64 9.13
CA THR A 81 -1.72 5.53 9.15
C THR A 81 -1.29 4.13 8.75
N PHE A 82 -0.03 3.96 8.36
CA PHE A 82 0.49 2.62 8.04
C PHE A 82 0.36 1.65 9.22
N GLY A 83 0.57 2.14 10.45
CA GLY A 83 0.41 1.32 11.65
C GLY A 83 -1.01 0.79 11.85
N GLU A 84 -2.03 1.54 11.43
CA GLU A 84 -3.43 1.11 11.52
C GLU A 84 -3.82 0.05 10.47
N ILE A 85 -3.06 -0.07 9.37
CA ILE A 85 -3.31 -1.08 8.33
C ILE A 85 -2.28 -2.22 8.33
N ALA A 86 -1.28 -2.18 9.21
CA ALA A 86 -0.15 -3.11 9.17
C ALA A 86 -0.59 -4.57 9.36
N ASP A 87 -1.56 -4.82 10.25
CA ASP A 87 -2.11 -6.15 10.48
C ASP A 87 -2.85 -6.67 9.23
N GLU A 88 -3.65 -5.82 8.57
CA GLU A 88 -4.33 -6.22 7.32
C GLU A 88 -3.33 -6.51 6.19
N VAL A 89 -2.28 -5.70 6.06
CA VAL A 89 -1.19 -5.95 5.10
C VAL A 89 -0.47 -7.27 5.42
N TYR A 90 -0.25 -7.57 6.70
CA TYR A 90 0.37 -8.83 7.13
C TYR A 90 -0.51 -10.05 6.82
N ASP A 91 -1.83 -9.92 7.01
CA ASP A 91 -2.81 -10.96 6.70
C ASP A 91 -3.01 -11.17 5.19
N ILE A 92 -2.71 -10.17 4.37
CA ILE A 92 -2.64 -10.34 2.91
C ILE A 92 -1.41 -11.18 2.53
N LEU A 93 -0.31 -11.05 3.28
CA LEU A 93 0.94 -11.77 3.03
C LEU A 93 0.90 -13.25 3.49
N HIS A 94 0.12 -13.59 4.52
CA HIS A 94 0.08 -14.92 5.16
C HIS A 94 -1.29 -15.62 5.04
#